data_AF-A0A4Y9QJF5-F1
#
_entry.id   AF-A0A4Y9QJF5-F1
#
_cell.length_a   1.000
_cell.length_b   1.000
_cell.length_c   1.000
_cell.angle_alpha   90.00
_cell.angle_beta   90.00
_cell.angle_gamma   90.00
#
_symmetry.space_group_name_H-M   'P 1'
#
loop_
_entity.id
_entity.type
_entity.pdbx_description
1 polymer ?
#
loop_
_entity_poly.entity_id
_entity_poly.type
_entity_poly.pdbx_seq_one_letter_code
_entity_poly.pdbx_strand_id
1 'polypeptide(L)' 'MSGSEYVIGRRAGAGGGPVGERHAVVAVATRKDGPYRAECGAKVDVVDGDWPPEGGDEHACPVCVRDTGTPWG' A
#
# COMPACT_ATOMS: atom_id res chain seq x y z
N MET A 1 -8.23 14.71 10.42
CA MET A 1 -7.47 13.46 10.28
C MET A 1 -6.25 13.75 9.42
N SER A 2 -5.06 13.72 10.01
CA SER A 2 -3.82 13.80 9.24
C SER A 2 -3.62 12.45 8.56
N GLY A 3 -4.40 12.20 7.50
CA GLY A 3 -4.31 10.94 6.76
C GLY A 3 -2.95 10.85 6.10
N SER A 4 -2.25 9.73 6.30
CA SER A 4 -1.02 9.45 5.58
C SER A 4 -1.21 9.68 4.08
N GLU A 5 -0.19 10.20 3.41
CA GLU A 5 -0.17 10.38 1.94
C GLU A 5 -0.39 9.04 1.21
N TYR A 6 -0.07 7.94 1.88
CA TYR A 6 -0.12 6.58 1.37
C TYR A 6 -1.07 5.68 2.18
N VAL A 7 -1.71 4.75 1.48
CA VAL A 7 -2.45 3.62 2.03
C VAL A 7 -1.78 2.31 1.61
N ILE A 8 -2.11 1.22 2.31
CA ILE A 8 -1.66 -0.13 1.96
C ILE A 8 -2.51 -0.64 0.80
N GLY A 9 -1.86 -1.05 -0.28
CA GLY A 9 -2.47 -1.77 -1.39
C GLY A 9 -1.94 -3.21 -1.50
N ARG A 10 -2.83 -4.14 -1.84
CA ARG A 10 -2.54 -5.58 -2.01
C ARG A 10 -3.28 -6.19 -3.20
N ARG A 11 -2.85 -7.38 -3.63
CA ARG A 11 -3.61 -8.15 -4.63
C ARG A 11 -4.90 -8.69 -4.01
N ALA A 12 -5.93 -8.83 -4.82
CA ALA A 12 -7.14 -9.56 -4.44
C ALA A 12 -6.92 -11.07 -4.61
N GLY A 13 -7.14 -11.85 -3.55
CA GLY A 13 -7.20 -13.31 -3.64
C GLY A 13 -8.51 -13.79 -4.28
N ALA A 14 -8.66 -15.11 -4.44
CA ALA A 14 -9.86 -15.72 -5.05
C ALA A 14 -11.19 -15.36 -4.35
N GLY A 15 -11.14 -14.98 -3.06
CA GLY A 15 -12.29 -14.51 -2.29
C GLY A 15 -12.43 -12.99 -2.20
N GLY A 16 -11.69 -12.22 -2.99
CA GLY A 16 -11.70 -10.74 -2.96
C GLY A 16 -10.95 -10.11 -1.78
N GLY A 17 -10.51 -10.91 -0.81
CA GLY A 17 -9.70 -10.43 0.32
C GLY A 17 -8.25 -10.09 -0.08
N PRO A 18 -7.60 -9.17 0.65
CA PRO A 18 -6.23 -8.75 0.37
C PRO A 18 -5.21 -9.85 0.71
N VAL A 19 -4.30 -10.16 -0.21
CA VAL A 19 -3.27 -11.20 -0.04
C VAL A 19 -1.89 -10.73 -0.49
N GLY A 20 -0.86 -11.37 0.07
CA GLY A 20 0.53 -11.17 -0.34
C GLY A 20 1.16 -9.89 0.21
N GLU A 21 2.13 -9.38 -0.56
CA GLU A 21 2.95 -8.22 -0.23
C GLU A 21 2.12 -6.92 -0.10
N ARG A 22 2.50 -6.08 0.87
CA ARG A 22 1.90 -4.77 1.15
C ARG A 22 2.66 -3.69 0.41
N HIS A 23 1.95 -2.89 -0.38
CA HIS A 23 2.54 -1.81 -1.17
C HIS A 23 2.00 -0.45 -0.75
N ALA A 24 2.83 0.59 -0.80
CA ALA A 24 2.39 1.97 -0.64
C ALA A 24 1.68 2.46 -1.91
N VAL A 25 0.43 2.90 -1.77
CA VAL A 25 -0.39 3.50 -2.83
C VAL A 25 -0.79 4.90 -2.39
N VAL A 26 -0.66 5.91 -3.27
CA VAL A 26 -1.10 7.27 -2.95
C VAL A 26 -2.61 7.29 -2.63
N ALA A 27 -2.97 7.78 -1.45
CA ALA A 27 -4.34 7.77 -0.95
C ALA A 27 -5.34 8.51 -1.87
N VAL A 28 -4.91 9.57 -2.58
CA VAL A 28 -5.79 10.26 -3.54
C VAL A 28 -6.06 9.42 -4.80
N ALA A 29 -5.15 8.52 -5.19
CA ALA A 29 -5.32 7.69 -6.37
C ALA A 29 -6.41 6.62 -6.17
N THR A 30 -6.74 6.28 -4.92
CA THR A 30 -7.71 5.23 -4.58
C THR A 30 -9.16 5.69 -4.62
N ARG A 31 -9.41 6.99 -4.86
CA ARG A 31 -10.76 7.54 -5.04
C ARG A 31 -11.44 7.09 -6.34
N LYS A 32 -10.70 6.46 -7.25
CA LYS A 32 -11.21 5.84 -8.49
C LYS A 32 -11.28 4.33 -8.29
N ASP A 33 -12.05 3.63 -9.13
CA ASP A 33 -12.04 2.17 -9.11
C ASP A 33 -10.68 1.62 -9.57
N GLY A 34 -10.21 0.57 -8.91
CA GLY A 34 -8.93 -0.09 -9.19
C GLY A 34 -8.87 -0.79 -10.56
N PRO A 35 -7.71 -1.35 -10.94
CA PRO A 35 -6.53 -1.56 -10.10
C PRO A 35 -5.69 -0.30 -9.89
N TYR A 36 -5.07 -0.21 -8.71
CA TYR A 36 -4.22 0.89 -8.30
C TYR A 36 -2.76 0.62 -8.64
N ARG A 37 -1.99 1.69 -8.84
CA ARG A 37 -0.54 1.62 -9.00
C ARG A 37 0.13 2.03 -7.69
N ALA A 38 0.96 1.14 -7.17
CA ALA A 38 1.85 1.42 -6.05
C ALA A 38 3.06 2.25 -6.49
N GLU A 39 3.75 2.86 -5.52
CA GLU A 39 4.97 3.65 -5.76
C GLU A 39 6.07 2.84 -6.45
N CYS A 40 6.25 1.57 -6.08
CA CYS A 40 7.21 0.69 -6.75
C CYS A 40 6.80 0.26 -8.17
N GLY A 41 5.65 0.73 -8.67
CA GLY A 41 5.09 0.40 -9.98
C GLY A 41 4.21 -0.87 -10.01
N ALA A 42 4.12 -1.61 -8.90
CA ALA A 42 3.26 -2.78 -8.78
C ALA A 42 1.78 -2.39 -8.96
N LYS A 43 1.00 -3.31 -9.57
CA LYS A 43 -0.46 -3.20 -9.62
C LYS A 43 -1.07 -3.96 -8.46
N VAL A 44 -2.02 -3.33 -7.79
CA VAL A 44 -2.76 -3.88 -6.64
C VAL A 44 -4.25 -3.63 -6.83
N ASP A 45 -5.08 -4.50 -6.26
CA ASP A 45 -6.53 -4.55 -6.56
C ASP A 45 -7.37 -3.97 -5.43
N VAL A 46 -6.87 -4.06 -4.20
CA VAL A 46 -7.57 -3.65 -2.98
C VAL A 46 -6.66 -2.82 -2.10
N VAL A 47 -7.26 -1.94 -1.29
CA VAL A 47 -6.58 -1.15 -0.27
C VAL A 47 -7.16 -1.42 1.10
N ASP A 48 -6.33 -1.52 2.12
CA ASP A 48 -6.75 -2.11 3.39
C ASP A 48 -6.02 -1.59 4.64
N GLY A 49 -5.74 -0.29 4.67
CA GLY A 49 -5.22 0.39 5.86
C GLY A 49 -4.30 1.53 5.50
N ASP A 50 -3.80 2.23 6.51
CA ASP A 50 -2.85 3.32 6.34
C ASP A 50 -1.42 2.79 6.21
N TRP A 51 -0.61 3.48 5.41
CA TRP A 51 0.82 3.21 5.31
C TRP A 51 1.63 4.21 6.15
N PRO A 52 2.70 3.79 6.85
CA PRO A 52 3.19 2.40 7.00
C PRO A 52 2.26 1.54 7.88
N PRO A 53 2.24 0.21 7.69
CA PRO A 53 1.37 -0.68 8.45
C PRO A 53 1.69 -0.69 9.96
N GLU A 54 0.66 -0.69 10.80
CA GLU A 54 0.81 -0.95 12.23
C GLU A 54 1.40 -2.35 12.46
N GLY A 55 2.43 -2.44 13.32
CA GLY A 55 3.12 -3.71 13.61
C GLY A 55 4.35 -4.00 12.75
N GLY A 56 4.75 -3.10 11.84
CA GLY A 56 6.03 -3.15 11.14
C GLY A 56 6.01 -3.88 9.78
N ASP A 57 7.20 -3.96 9.16
CA ASP A 57 7.46 -4.31 7.76
C ASP A 57 7.13 -5.77 7.36
N GLU A 58 6.39 -6.53 8.17
CA GLU A 58 6.07 -7.90 7.84
C GLU A 58 5.25 -7.94 6.54
N HIS A 59 5.84 -8.53 5.50
CA HIS A 59 5.37 -8.53 4.11
C HIS A 59 5.29 -7.16 3.42
N ALA A 60 5.93 -6.12 3.94
CA ALA A 60 6.00 -4.83 3.27
C ALA A 60 6.97 -4.87 2.08
N CYS A 61 6.55 -4.26 0.96
CA CYS A 61 7.38 -4.15 -0.23
C CYS A 61 8.63 -3.32 0.11
N PRO A 62 9.86 -3.88 -0.02
CA PRO A 62 11.07 -3.19 0.40
C PRO A 62 11.32 -1.90 -0.39
N VAL A 63 10.83 -1.83 -1.64
CA VAL A 63 10.90 -0.61 -2.46
C VAL A 63 9.95 0.46 -1.91
N CYS A 64 8.68 0.10 -1.66
CA CYS A 64 7.74 1.04 -1.04
C CYS A 64 8.24 1.51 0.33
N VAL A 65 8.72 0.61 1.19
CA VAL A 65 9.28 0.98 2.51
C VAL A 65 10.44 1.96 2.37
N ARG A 66 11.38 1.71 1.46
CA ARG A 66 12.51 2.62 1.25
C ARG A 66 12.06 3.98 0.70
N ASP A 67 11.15 3.98 -0.26
CA ASP A 67 10.81 5.18 -1.03
C ASP A 67 9.72 6.03 -0.34
N THR A 68 8.92 5.44 0.58
CA THR A 68 7.83 6.13 1.29
C THR A 68 7.86 6.02 2.82
N GLY A 69 8.69 5.13 3.38
CA GLY A 69 8.74 4.78 4.81
C GLY A 69 9.48 5.74 5.73
N THR A 70 9.50 7.05 5.42
CA THR A 70 10.04 8.16 6.23
C THR A 70 11.52 8.52 5.97
N PRO A 71 11.91 9.81 6.00
CA PRO A 71 13.15 10.33 5.38
C PRO A 71 14.42 10.28 6.25
N TRP A 72 14.38 9.73 7.46
CA TRP A 72 15.51 9.70 8.39
C TRP A 72 15.46 8.41 9.19
N GLY A 73 16.40 7.50 8.92
CA GLY A 73 16.76 6.44 9.87
C GLY A 73 17.48 7.02 11.09
#